data_AF-A0A2Z6N7A1-F1
#
_entry.id   AF-A0A2Z6N7A1-F1
#
_cell.length_a   1.000
_cell.length_b   1.000
_cell.length_c   1.000
_cell.angle_alpha   90.00
_cell.angle_beta   90.00
_cell.angle_gamma   90.00
#
_symmetry.space_group_name_H-M   'P 1'
#
loop_
_entity.id
_entity.type
_entity.pdbx_description
1 polymer ?
#
loop_
_entity_poly.entity_id
_entity_poly.type
_entity_poly.pdbx_seq_one_letter_code
_entity_poly.pdbx_strand_id
1 'polypeptide(L)'
;MFSIKVLAAAGVLSTSAPPLAASKMFLSIEIELNQHETLILTFVKWNALGGTGMILNVDGISIDNHGVSSFGGLIQNADSAWVHGFFGNLRVTNIIHPELMAMYKGLLLAWDLNAKDLWCYSDSKMAIKLITEPVDEWHHYATMLNNIKELLNRDWRVLILHTFREGNSCTDYLAKHGANNTDVFVSIAIAPGACWAEPLAAR
;
A
#
# COMPACT_ATOMS: atom_id res chain seq x y z
N MET A 1 -25.81 -17.00 10.43
CA MET A 1 -25.63 -16.14 9.24
C MET A 1 -25.48 -14.72 9.75
N PHE A 2 -24.25 -14.27 10.01
CA PHE A 2 -24.03 -12.93 10.54
C PHE A 2 -23.66 -12.01 9.37
N SER A 3 -24.53 -11.03 9.13
CA SER A 3 -24.33 -10.02 8.10
C SER A 3 -23.52 -8.88 8.74
N ILE A 4 -22.28 -8.69 8.29
CA ILE A 4 -21.44 -7.57 8.71
C ILE A 4 -21.87 -6.36 7.87
N LYS A 5 -22.45 -5.35 8.52
CA LYS A 5 -22.63 -4.02 7.93
C LYS A 5 -21.41 -3.16 8.27
N VAL A 6 -20.66 -2.77 7.24
CA VAL A 6 -19.61 -1.74 7.35
C VAL A 6 -20.31 -0.39 7.44
N LEU A 7 -20.11 0.36 8.54
CA LEU A 7 -20.45 1.78 8.61
C LEU A 7 -19.19 2.59 8.31
N ALA A 8 -19.19 3.33 7.20
CA ALA A 8 -18.21 4.37 6.94
C ALA A 8 -18.65 5.65 7.68
N ALA A 9 -17.77 6.24 8.50
CA ALA A 9 -17.98 7.55 9.11
C ALA A 9 -16.85 8.49 8.67
N ALA A 10 -17.18 9.50 7.87
CA ALA A 10 -16.29 10.60 7.51
C ALA A 10 -16.36 11.68 8.60
N GLY A 11 -15.20 12.09 9.12
CA GLY A 11 -15.09 13.20 10.08
C GLY A 11 -13.86 14.05 9.80
N VAL A 12 -14.06 15.24 9.24
CA VAL A 12 -13.03 16.28 9.11
C VAL A 12 -13.09 17.15 10.37
N LEU A 13 -12.01 17.24 11.14
CA LEU A 13 -11.85 18.33 12.10
C LEU A 13 -11.16 19.50 11.39
N SER A 14 -11.96 20.55 11.15
CA SER A 14 -11.55 21.83 10.62
C SER A 14 -10.58 22.54 11.56
N THR A 15 -9.35 22.81 11.11
CA THR A 15 -8.54 23.93 11.62
C THR A 15 -7.95 24.72 10.46
N SER A 16 -8.03 26.05 10.57
CA SER A 16 -7.82 27.05 9.52
C SER A 16 -6.35 27.37 9.27
N ALA A 17 -5.60 26.44 8.66
CA ALA A 17 -4.25 26.68 8.15
C ALA A 17 -4.08 26.00 6.77
N PRO A 18 -3.26 26.57 5.85
CA PRO A 18 -3.08 26.00 4.51
C PRO A 18 -2.55 24.56 4.62
N PRO A 19 -2.98 23.63 3.74
CA PRO A 19 -2.81 22.20 3.99
C PRO A 19 -1.37 21.76 3.69
N LEU A 20 -0.48 21.90 4.67
CA LEU A 20 0.71 21.09 4.78
C LEU A 20 0.39 19.99 5.81
N ALA A 21 0.20 18.75 5.33
CA ALA A 21 -0.01 17.53 6.11
C ALA A 21 -1.27 17.48 7.00
N ALA A 22 -2.46 17.35 6.38
CA ALA A 22 -3.58 16.71 7.06
C ALA A 22 -3.42 15.18 6.93
N SER A 23 -2.80 14.52 7.93
CA SER A 23 -2.76 13.06 8.00
C SER A 23 -4.19 12.52 8.12
N LYS A 24 -4.74 11.98 7.03
CA LYS A 24 -6.04 11.28 7.06
C LYS A 24 -5.84 9.89 7.71
N MET A 25 -6.60 9.64 8.77
CA MET A 25 -6.66 8.39 9.54
C MET A 25 -7.57 7.38 8.82
N PHE A 26 -7.14 6.12 8.65
CA PHE A 26 -7.95 5.06 8.02
C PHE A 26 -8.27 3.94 9.02
N LEU A 27 -9.56 3.79 9.36
CA LEU A 27 -10.02 2.74 10.27
C LEU A 27 -9.74 1.34 9.69
N SER A 28 -8.86 0.56 10.33
CA SER A 28 -8.80 -0.90 10.19
C SER A 28 -9.31 -1.52 11.47
N ILE A 29 -10.17 -2.54 11.38
CA ILE A 29 -10.79 -3.18 12.54
C ILE A 29 -9.98 -4.44 12.87
N GLU A 30 -9.32 -4.46 14.02
CA GLU A 30 -8.73 -5.68 14.59
C GLU A 30 -9.71 -6.22 15.65
N ILE A 31 -10.22 -7.44 15.45
CA ILE A 31 -11.22 -8.05 16.35
C ILE A 31 -10.48 -8.95 17.35
N GLU A 32 -10.24 -8.47 18.57
CA GLU A 32 -9.90 -9.34 19.70
C GLU A 32 -11.19 -9.80 20.38
N LEU A 33 -11.51 -11.09 20.25
CA LEU A 33 -12.64 -11.71 20.94
C LEU A 33 -12.20 -12.11 22.37
N ASN A 34 -12.53 -11.28 23.36
CA ASN A 34 -12.53 -11.70 24.77
C ASN A 34 -13.96 -11.77 25.31
N GLN A 35 -14.18 -12.68 26.28
CA GLN A 35 -15.47 -13.20 26.74
C GLN A 35 -16.43 -12.20 27.42
N HIS A 36 -16.21 -10.90 27.28
CA HIS A 36 -17.16 -9.86 27.68
C HIS A 36 -17.26 -8.81 26.56
N GLU A 37 -18.45 -8.74 25.96
CA GLU A 37 -18.75 -7.92 24.78
C GLU A 37 -18.49 -6.43 25.03
N THR A 38 -17.39 -5.91 24.49
CA THR A 38 -17.18 -4.47 24.29
C THR A 38 -16.46 -4.28 22.96
N LEU A 39 -17.15 -3.68 22.00
CA LEU A 39 -16.56 -3.29 20.71
C LEU A 39 -15.69 -2.06 20.94
N ILE A 40 -14.37 -2.22 20.98
CA ILE A 40 -13.43 -1.09 21.02
C ILE A 40 -13.18 -0.64 19.58
N LEU A 41 -13.78 0.49 19.20
CA LEU A 41 -13.45 1.18 17.95
C LEU A 41 -12.10 1.87 18.13
N THR A 42 -11.04 1.31 17.53
CA THR A 42 -9.71 1.92 17.52
C THR A 42 -9.46 2.57 16.16
N PHE A 43 -9.18 3.87 16.17
CA PHE A 43 -8.73 4.59 14.97
C PHE A 43 -7.35 4.09 14.57
N VAL A 44 -7.26 3.37 13.45
CA VAL A 44 -5.96 2.97 12.93
C VAL A 44 -5.40 4.13 12.11
N LYS A 45 -4.30 4.69 12.59
CA LYS A 45 -3.34 5.37 11.72
C LYS A 45 -2.45 4.26 11.19
N TRP A 46 -1.99 4.34 9.94
CA TRP A 46 -0.83 3.52 9.54
C TRP A 46 0.27 3.83 10.54
N ASN A 47 0.51 2.92 11.47
CA ASN A 47 1.45 3.12 12.55
C ASN A 47 2.52 2.05 12.38
N ALA A 48 3.77 2.43 12.61
CA ALA A 48 4.83 1.45 12.81
C ALA A 48 4.68 0.75 14.18
N LEU A 49 3.44 0.43 14.60
CA LEU A 49 3.02 0.07 15.96
C LEU A 49 3.55 1.04 17.04
N GLY A 50 3.58 2.34 16.74
CA GLY A 50 4.14 3.36 17.63
C GLY A 50 5.68 3.49 17.59
N GLY A 51 6.33 2.79 16.66
CA GLY A 51 7.76 2.91 16.36
C GLY A 51 8.09 4.07 15.42
N THR A 52 9.38 4.17 15.06
CA THR A 52 9.93 5.19 14.15
C THR A 52 10.10 4.72 12.71
N GLY A 53 9.56 3.54 12.40
CA GLY A 53 9.68 2.91 11.08
C GLY A 53 8.96 3.68 9.97
N MET A 54 9.44 3.52 8.75
CA MET A 54 8.73 3.98 7.56
C MET A 54 7.61 3.00 7.22
N ILE A 55 6.58 3.48 6.55
CA ILE A 55 5.45 2.71 6.08
C ILE A 55 5.45 2.76 4.57
N LEU A 56 5.39 1.60 3.93
CA LEU A 56 5.24 1.43 2.49
C LEU A 56 3.87 0.83 2.21
N ASN A 57 3.01 1.54 1.50
CA ASN A 57 1.78 0.98 0.95
C ASN A 57 1.98 0.74 -0.55
N VAL A 58 1.50 -0.38 -1.06
CA VAL A 58 1.61 -0.75 -2.48
C VAL A 58 0.29 -1.30 -3.02
N ASP A 59 0.07 -1.11 -4.32
CA ASP A 59 -1.11 -1.63 -5.03
C ASP A 59 -0.77 -1.89 -6.50
N GLY A 60 -1.44 -2.89 -7.08
CA GLY A 60 -1.34 -3.30 -8.47
C GLY A 60 -2.71 -3.32 -9.14
N ILE A 61 -2.77 -2.80 -10.36
CA ILE A 61 -3.98 -2.80 -11.17
C ILE A 61 -3.72 -3.56 -12.46
N SER A 62 -4.68 -4.41 -12.85
CA SER A 62 -4.75 -5.00 -14.18
C SER A 62 -6.16 -4.84 -14.69
N ILE A 63 -6.33 -4.13 -15.81
CA ILE A 63 -7.65 -3.86 -16.41
C ILE A 63 -7.83 -4.74 -17.65
N ASP A 64 -8.69 -5.75 -17.52
CA ASP A 64 -8.93 -6.78 -18.55
C ASP A 64 -9.37 -6.18 -19.91
N ASN A 65 -10.18 -5.12 -19.89
CA ASN A 65 -10.73 -4.51 -21.12
C ASN A 65 -9.76 -3.58 -21.88
N HIS A 66 -8.71 -3.10 -21.22
CA HIS A 66 -7.74 -2.17 -21.84
C HIS A 66 -6.38 -2.84 -22.08
N GLY A 67 -6.13 -4.02 -21.51
CA GLY A 67 -4.83 -4.66 -21.56
C GLY A 67 -3.74 -3.81 -20.91
N VAL A 68 -4.10 -2.92 -19.99
CA VAL A 68 -3.13 -2.10 -19.28
C VAL A 68 -3.10 -2.56 -17.83
N SER A 69 -1.91 -2.89 -17.40
CA SER A 69 -1.54 -3.21 -16.05
C SER A 69 -0.53 -2.17 -15.57
N SER A 70 -0.65 -1.78 -14.32
CA SER A 70 0.16 -0.73 -13.71
C SER A 70 0.25 -0.94 -12.22
N PHE A 71 1.21 -0.29 -11.59
CA PHE A 71 1.42 -0.40 -10.16
C PHE A 71 1.66 0.97 -9.56
N GLY A 72 1.46 1.07 -8.26
CA GLY A 72 1.68 2.28 -7.50
C GLY A 72 2.00 2.00 -6.05
N GLY A 73 2.52 3.00 -5.38
CA GLY A 73 2.77 2.91 -3.95
C GLY A 73 3.26 4.22 -3.37
N LEU A 74 3.28 4.28 -2.06
CA LEU A 74 3.74 5.44 -1.31
C LEU A 74 4.52 5.01 -0.08
N ILE A 75 5.45 5.87 0.30
CA ILE A 75 6.23 5.76 1.52
C ILE A 75 5.87 6.94 2.43
N GLN A 76 5.54 6.62 3.67
CA GLN A 76 5.30 7.56 4.75
C GLN A 76 6.31 7.36 5.86
N ASN A 77 6.56 8.40 6.65
CA ASN A 77 7.28 8.27 7.90
C ASN A 77 6.31 7.85 9.03
N ALA A 78 6.84 7.66 10.24
CA ALA A 78 6.07 7.28 11.43
C ALA A 78 4.93 8.27 11.78
N ASP A 79 5.04 9.53 11.36
CA ASP A 79 4.00 10.55 11.55
C ASP A 79 2.89 10.49 10.48
N SER A 80 2.94 9.49 9.59
CA SER A 80 2.15 9.38 8.35
C SER A 80 2.35 10.56 7.39
N ALA A 81 3.45 11.29 7.52
CA ALA A 81 3.80 12.32 6.55
C ALA A 81 4.37 11.66 5.30
N TRP A 82 3.98 12.18 4.15
CA TRP A 82 4.50 11.74 2.86
C TRP A 82 6.01 11.89 2.80
N VAL A 83 6.70 10.81 2.44
CA VAL A 83 8.13 10.82 2.13
C VAL A 83 8.32 10.74 0.62
N HIS A 84 7.68 9.77 -0.03
CA HIS A 84 7.76 9.55 -1.47
C HIS A 84 6.53 8.81 -1.98
N GLY A 85 6.28 8.92 -3.28
CA GLY A 85 5.35 8.06 -4.01
C GLY A 85 5.99 7.52 -5.26
N PHE A 86 5.35 6.54 -5.86
CA PHE A 86 5.74 6.00 -7.14
C PHE A 86 4.57 5.40 -7.89
N PHE A 87 4.74 5.31 -9.20
CA PHE A 87 3.86 4.57 -10.09
C PHE A 87 4.64 4.04 -11.30
N GLY A 88 4.06 3.11 -12.04
CA GLY A 88 4.64 2.62 -13.28
C GLY A 88 3.66 1.83 -14.13
N ASN A 89 3.92 1.78 -15.43
CA ASN A 89 3.12 1.06 -16.40
C ASN A 89 3.83 -0.24 -16.81
N LEU A 90 3.09 -1.36 -16.80
CA LEU A 90 3.57 -2.69 -17.19
C LEU A 90 3.00 -3.17 -18.52
N ARG A 91 2.22 -2.34 -19.22
CA ARG A 91 1.45 -2.74 -20.41
C ARG A 91 0.55 -3.93 -20.09
N VAL A 92 0.44 -4.91 -20.99
CA VAL A 92 -0.42 -6.08 -20.80
C VAL A 92 0.30 -7.10 -19.92
N THR A 93 -0.23 -7.36 -18.72
CA THR A 93 0.25 -8.45 -17.85
C THR A 93 -0.93 -9.17 -17.20
N ASN A 94 -0.65 -10.22 -16.41
CA ASN A 94 -1.68 -10.87 -15.59
C ASN A 94 -1.91 -10.11 -14.27
N ILE A 95 -2.92 -10.51 -13.51
CA ILE A 95 -3.37 -9.78 -12.31
C ILE A 95 -2.33 -9.71 -11.17
N ILE A 96 -1.41 -10.68 -11.09
CA ILE A 96 -0.46 -10.77 -9.98
C ILE A 96 0.86 -10.03 -10.25
N HIS A 97 1.21 -9.81 -11.53
CA HIS A 97 2.44 -9.09 -11.88
C HIS A 97 2.50 -7.68 -11.28
N PRO A 98 1.45 -6.84 -11.38
CA PRO A 98 1.54 -5.46 -10.92
C PRO A 98 1.69 -5.37 -9.42
N GLU A 99 1.04 -6.27 -8.68
CA GLU A 99 1.17 -6.38 -7.23
C GLU A 99 2.62 -6.71 -6.81
N LEU A 100 3.22 -7.72 -7.43
CA LEU A 100 4.60 -8.11 -7.16
C LEU A 100 5.59 -7.02 -7.57
N MET A 101 5.33 -6.32 -8.68
CA MET A 101 6.15 -5.19 -9.12
C MET A 101 6.03 -4.01 -8.16
N ALA A 102 4.83 -3.71 -7.66
CA ALA A 102 4.59 -2.66 -6.68
C ALA A 102 5.43 -2.91 -5.42
N MET A 103 5.41 -4.14 -4.90
CA MET A 103 6.26 -4.56 -3.77
C MET A 103 7.74 -4.41 -4.11
N TYR A 104 8.20 -4.96 -5.23
CA TYR A 104 9.61 -4.93 -5.61
C TYR A 104 10.16 -3.52 -5.74
N LYS A 105 9.44 -2.64 -6.45
CA LYS A 105 9.84 -1.24 -6.64
C LYS A 105 9.71 -0.42 -5.37
N GLY A 106 8.66 -0.64 -4.58
CA GLY A 106 8.49 0.03 -3.29
C GLY A 106 9.60 -0.32 -2.29
N LEU A 107 9.97 -1.61 -2.20
CA LEU A 107 11.06 -2.06 -1.34
C LEU A 107 12.41 -1.50 -1.80
N LEU A 108 12.68 -1.47 -3.12
CA LEU A 108 13.91 -0.86 -3.64
C LEU A 108 13.99 0.62 -3.27
N LEU A 109 12.89 1.36 -3.49
CA LEU A 109 12.83 2.78 -3.16
C LEU A 109 13.02 3.02 -1.65
N ALA A 110 12.40 2.21 -0.79
CA ALA A 110 12.57 2.32 0.66
C ALA A 110 14.02 2.04 1.10
N TRP A 111 14.67 1.05 0.48
CA TRP A 111 16.09 0.77 0.70
C TRP A 111 16.98 1.94 0.27
N ASP A 112 16.72 2.53 -0.90
CA ASP A 112 17.48 3.68 -1.42
C ASP A 112 17.29 4.95 -0.57
N LEU A 113 16.13 5.07 0.09
CA LEU A 113 15.85 6.09 1.11
C LEU A 113 16.50 5.77 2.48
N ASN A 114 17.30 4.71 2.54
CA ASN A 114 18.02 4.25 3.74
C ASN A 114 17.08 3.92 4.91
N ALA A 115 15.89 3.39 4.62
CA ALA A 115 14.99 2.88 5.66
C ALA A 115 15.65 1.69 6.37
N LYS A 116 15.59 1.70 7.71
CA LYS A 116 16.12 0.60 8.56
C LYS A 116 15.03 -0.24 9.22
N ASP A 117 13.82 0.30 9.28
CA ASP A 117 12.63 -0.35 9.82
C ASP A 117 11.46 0.03 8.91
N LEU A 118 10.83 -0.95 8.27
CA LEU A 118 9.83 -0.77 7.22
C LEU A 118 8.61 -1.66 7.42
N TRP A 119 7.43 -1.04 7.34
CA TRP A 119 6.12 -1.69 7.40
C TRP A 119 5.51 -1.68 6.01
N CYS A 120 5.55 -2.81 5.30
CA CYS A 120 5.05 -2.91 3.93
C CYS A 120 3.63 -3.50 3.91
N TYR A 121 2.65 -2.68 3.53
CA TYR A 121 1.24 -3.06 3.41
C TYR A 121 0.85 -3.30 1.95
N SER A 122 0.14 -4.41 1.72
CA SER A 122 -0.54 -4.71 0.45
C SER A 122 -1.92 -5.30 0.72
N ASP A 123 -2.87 -5.02 -0.16
CA ASP A 123 -4.21 -5.63 -0.15
C ASP A 123 -4.26 -6.98 -0.90
N SER A 124 -3.18 -7.34 -1.60
CA SER A 124 -3.07 -8.61 -2.32
C SER A 124 -2.50 -9.72 -1.44
N LYS A 125 -3.40 -10.49 -0.81
CA LYS A 125 -3.03 -11.71 -0.06
C LYS A 125 -2.20 -12.69 -0.89
N MET A 126 -2.48 -12.78 -2.19
CA MET A 126 -1.75 -13.65 -3.10
C MET A 126 -0.29 -13.20 -3.26
N ALA A 127 -0.05 -11.90 -3.43
CA ALA A 127 1.31 -11.36 -3.55
C ALA A 127 2.09 -11.55 -2.24
N ILE A 128 1.46 -11.24 -1.09
CA ILE A 128 2.05 -11.46 0.24
C ILE A 128 2.46 -12.93 0.41
N LYS A 129 1.55 -13.87 0.07
CA LYS A 129 1.81 -15.30 0.15
C LYS A 129 3.04 -15.69 -0.67
N LEU A 130 3.09 -15.28 -1.94
CA LEU A 130 4.20 -15.60 -2.84
C LEU A 130 5.57 -15.09 -2.36
N ILE A 131 5.63 -13.91 -1.72
CA ILE A 131 6.91 -13.36 -1.25
C ILE A 131 7.34 -13.90 0.12
N THR A 132 6.39 -14.35 0.94
CA THR A 132 6.65 -14.86 2.29
C THR A 132 6.93 -16.36 2.31
N GLU A 133 6.29 -17.14 1.45
CA GLU A 133 6.51 -18.59 1.33
C GLU A 133 7.78 -18.93 0.54
N PRO A 134 8.31 -20.17 0.63
CA PRO A 134 9.40 -20.63 -0.21
C PRO A 134 9.06 -20.48 -1.71
N VAL A 135 10.03 -20.08 -2.53
CA VAL A 135 9.83 -19.93 -3.98
C VAL A 135 9.88 -21.30 -4.64
N ASP A 136 8.86 -21.62 -5.42
CA ASP A 136 8.93 -22.72 -6.38
C ASP A 136 9.79 -22.26 -7.58
N GLU A 137 10.88 -22.98 -7.85
CA GLU A 137 11.83 -22.69 -8.92
C GLU A 137 11.19 -22.68 -10.32
N TRP A 138 10.08 -23.40 -10.50
CA TRP A 138 9.34 -23.48 -11.76
C TRP A 138 8.23 -22.44 -11.89
N HIS A 139 8.04 -21.61 -10.86
CA HIS A 139 7.03 -20.57 -10.87
C HIS A 139 7.38 -19.48 -11.90
N HIS A 140 6.38 -18.98 -12.64
CA HIS A 140 6.57 -17.96 -13.68
C HIS A 140 7.28 -16.68 -13.17
N TYR A 141 7.13 -16.38 -11.87
CA TYR A 141 7.75 -15.24 -11.20
C TYR A 141 8.97 -15.57 -10.33
N ALA A 142 9.54 -16.77 -10.42
CA ALA A 142 10.61 -17.22 -9.52
C ALA A 142 11.78 -16.22 -9.41
N THR A 143 12.25 -15.67 -10.54
CA THR A 143 13.32 -14.65 -10.55
C THR A 143 12.93 -13.39 -9.77
N MET A 144 11.70 -12.88 -9.96
CA MET A 144 11.22 -11.69 -9.25
C MET A 144 11.07 -11.96 -7.75
N LEU A 145 10.52 -13.12 -7.39
CA LEU A 145 10.37 -13.53 -5.99
C LEU A 145 11.73 -13.67 -5.29
N ASN A 146 12.71 -14.24 -5.97
CA ASN A 146 14.09 -14.33 -5.46
C ASN A 146 14.71 -12.94 -5.27
N ASN A 147 14.56 -12.03 -6.24
CA ASN A 147 15.05 -10.66 -6.09
C ASN A 147 14.41 -9.93 -4.90
N ILE A 148 13.10 -10.12 -4.67
CA ILE A 148 12.41 -9.58 -3.49
C ILE A 148 12.98 -10.19 -2.21
N LYS A 149 13.17 -11.51 -2.15
CA LYS A 149 13.72 -12.19 -0.97
C LYS A 149 15.16 -11.76 -0.67
N GLU A 150 16.01 -11.60 -1.68
CA GLU A 150 17.36 -11.05 -1.51
C GLU A 150 17.33 -9.64 -0.92
N LEU A 151 16.37 -8.81 -1.36
CA LEU A 151 16.18 -7.47 -0.84
C LEU A 151 15.69 -7.48 0.63
N LEU A 152 14.76 -8.38 0.96
CA LEU A 152 14.28 -8.59 2.34
C LEU A 152 15.39 -9.11 3.28
N ASN A 153 16.38 -9.83 2.75
CA ASN A 153 17.51 -10.37 3.51
C ASN A 153 18.67 -9.38 3.73
N ARG A 154 18.53 -8.11 3.31
CA ARG A 154 19.54 -7.07 3.59
C ARG A 154 19.52 -6.65 5.05
N ASP A 155 20.47 -5.78 5.42
CA ASP A 155 20.60 -5.23 6.78
C ASP A 155 19.58 -4.11 7.09
N TRP A 156 18.32 -4.53 7.25
CA TRP A 156 17.16 -3.75 7.68
C TRP A 156 16.04 -4.67 8.20
N ARG A 157 15.10 -4.12 8.94
CA ARG A 157 13.89 -4.84 9.38
C ARG A 157 12.73 -4.50 8.46
N VAL A 158 12.12 -5.52 7.87
CA VAL A 158 10.92 -5.36 7.03
C VAL A 158 9.84 -6.30 7.52
N LEU A 159 8.65 -5.75 7.77
CA LEU A 159 7.44 -6.51 8.07
C LEU A 159 6.44 -6.37 6.92
N ILE A 160 6.00 -7.50 6.37
CA ILE A 160 4.98 -7.55 5.32
C ILE A 160 3.62 -7.80 5.96
N LEU A 161 2.65 -6.94 5.65
CA LEU A 161 1.32 -6.95 6.27
C LEU A 161 0.22 -6.83 5.23
N HIS A 162 -0.93 -7.42 5.55
CA HIS A 162 -2.13 -7.27 4.74
C HIS A 162 -2.93 -6.02 5.17
N THR A 163 -3.46 -5.29 4.20
CA THR A 163 -4.42 -4.19 4.41
C THR A 163 -5.71 -4.43 3.62
N PHE A 164 -6.80 -3.76 4.00
CA PHE A 164 -8.00 -3.69 3.16
C PHE A 164 -7.87 -2.58 2.11
N ARG A 165 -8.55 -2.76 0.96
CA ARG A 165 -8.55 -1.81 -0.17
C ARG A 165 -8.95 -0.40 0.23
N GLU A 166 -9.91 -0.29 1.13
CA GLU A 166 -10.42 0.98 1.65
C GLU A 166 -9.33 1.80 2.33
N GLY A 167 -8.33 1.15 2.94
CA GLY A 167 -7.17 1.79 3.55
C GLY A 167 -6.06 2.14 2.56
N ASN A 168 -6.15 1.67 1.31
CA ASN A 168 -5.11 1.76 0.28
C ASN A 168 -5.49 2.72 -0.87
N SER A 169 -6.41 3.66 -0.63
CA SER A 169 -6.98 4.54 -1.67
C SER A 169 -5.94 5.43 -2.39
N CYS A 170 -4.94 5.93 -1.69
CA CYS A 170 -3.89 6.77 -2.29
C CYS A 170 -2.97 5.95 -3.21
N THR A 171 -2.68 4.69 -2.89
CA THR A 171 -1.90 3.81 -3.77
C THR A 171 -2.72 3.31 -4.96
N ASP A 172 -4.02 3.03 -4.77
CA ASP A 172 -4.96 2.77 -5.88
C ASP A 172 -5.00 3.95 -6.85
N TYR A 173 -5.05 5.20 -6.35
CA TYR A 173 -4.92 6.39 -7.18
C TYR A 173 -3.61 6.42 -7.97
N LEU A 174 -2.46 6.13 -7.34
CA LEU A 174 -1.16 6.11 -8.01
C LEU A 174 -1.05 4.99 -9.05
N ALA A 175 -1.59 3.81 -8.77
CA ALA A 175 -1.65 2.72 -9.73
C ALA A 175 -2.52 3.09 -10.94
N LYS A 176 -3.69 3.71 -10.72
CA LYS A 176 -4.54 4.26 -11.81
C LYS A 176 -3.84 5.36 -12.59
N HIS A 177 -3.07 6.21 -11.91
CA HIS A 177 -2.26 7.23 -12.57
C HIS A 177 -1.21 6.58 -13.48
N GLY A 178 -0.54 5.51 -13.02
CA GLY A 178 0.39 4.72 -13.82
C GLY A 178 -0.25 4.05 -15.04
N ALA A 179 -1.53 3.61 -14.95
CA ALA A 179 -2.24 3.04 -16.09
C ALA A 179 -2.43 4.05 -17.24
N ASN A 180 -2.57 5.33 -16.88
CA ASN A 180 -2.75 6.43 -17.83
C ASN A 180 -1.44 7.05 -18.31
N ASN A 181 -0.29 6.55 -17.86
CA ASN A 181 1.03 7.01 -18.26
C ASN A 181 1.78 5.88 -19.01
N THR A 182 2.71 6.22 -19.90
CA THR A 182 3.59 5.28 -20.62
C THR A 182 4.90 4.97 -19.90
N ASP A 183 5.21 5.69 -18.82
CA ASP A 183 6.46 5.54 -18.08
C ASP A 183 6.51 4.20 -17.31
N VAL A 184 7.63 3.49 -17.45
CA VAL A 184 7.83 2.18 -16.80
C VAL A 184 7.94 2.32 -15.28
N PHE A 185 8.50 3.43 -14.80
CA PHE A 185 8.61 3.75 -13.39
C PHE A 185 8.87 5.25 -13.20
N VAL A 186 8.12 5.88 -12.30
CA VAL A 186 8.29 7.27 -11.88
C VAL A 186 8.24 7.31 -10.36
N SER A 187 9.21 7.99 -9.74
CA SER A 187 9.15 8.37 -8.33
C SER A 187 8.78 9.85 -8.20
N ILE A 188 7.99 10.17 -7.18
CA ILE A 188 7.48 11.51 -6.92
C ILE A 188 7.76 11.91 -5.47
N ALA A 189 8.56 12.97 -5.32
CA ALA A 189 8.89 13.52 -4.00
C ALA A 189 7.74 14.33 -3.39
N ILE A 190 6.87 14.90 -4.23
CA ILE A 190 5.76 15.77 -3.80
C ILE A 190 4.44 15.00 -3.94
N ALA A 191 3.66 14.95 -2.86
CA ALA A 191 2.38 14.27 -2.84
C ALA A 191 1.37 14.92 -3.81
N PRO A 192 0.70 14.15 -4.68
CA PRO A 192 -0.39 14.66 -5.48
C PRO A 192 -1.56 15.02 -4.56
N GLY A 193 -2.16 16.20 -4.73
CA GLY A 193 -3.32 16.62 -3.92
C GLY A 193 -4.50 15.62 -4.02
N ALA A 194 -4.65 14.97 -5.18
CA ALA A 194 -5.68 13.95 -5.43
C ALA A 194 -5.49 12.65 -4.63
N CYS A 195 -4.27 12.34 -4.16
CA CYS A 195 -4.02 11.16 -3.32
C CYS A 195 -4.71 11.24 -1.95
N TRP A 196 -5.05 12.47 -1.54
CA TRP A 196 -5.76 12.77 -0.30
C TRP A 196 -7.20 13.19 -0.53
N ALA A 197 -7.63 13.32 -1.78
CA ALA A 197 -9.01 13.57 -2.13
C ALA A 197 -9.82 12.30 -1.85
N GLU A 198 -10.99 12.44 -1.24
CA GLU A 198 -11.88 11.28 -1.12
C GLU A 198 -12.23 10.76 -2.53
N PRO A 199 -12.44 9.45 -2.72
CA PRO A 199 -13.11 8.99 -3.92
C PRO A 199 -14.42 9.76 -3.97
N LEU A 200 -14.55 10.68 -4.93
CA LEU A 200 -15.82 11.30 -5.25
C LEU A 200 -16.77 10.13 -5.43
N ALA A 201 -17.75 10.02 -4.52
CA ALA A 201 -18.72 8.94 -4.52
C ALA A 201 -19.15 8.69 -5.97
N ALA A 202 -18.72 7.56 -6.52
CA ALA A 202 -19.13 7.15 -7.84
C ALA A 202 -20.65 7.02 -7.77
N ARG A 203 -21.34 8.00 -8.34
CA ARG A 203 -22.78 8.00 -8.59
C ARG A 203 -23.07 7.13 -9.79
#